data_AF-A0AB34PZ67-F1
#
_entry.id   AF-A0AB34PZ67-F1
#
_cell.length_a   1.000
_cell.length_b   1.000
_cell.length_c   1.000
_cell.angle_alpha   90.00
_cell.angle_beta   90.00
_cell.angle_gamma   90.00
#
_symmetry.space_group_name_H-M   'P 1'
#
loop_
_entity.id
_entity.type
_entity.pdbx_description
1 polymer ?
#
loop_
_entity_poly.entity_id
_entity_poly.type
_entity_poly.pdbx_seq_one_letter_code
_entity_poly.pdbx_strand_id
1 'polypeptide(L)'
;MKVSQVLSFQGSVSSALRRPWQTFRDGTLYYGQLKSGSKRHALTGKQGNKHYYKGTRSTGIGSWDSRGRYHINWEKVRTYVVPEGLNNTELKALVSPKSPKFIQQVVGYRDHFKSPELAFHNAKDFIEYGANYSDVDLEQEGYIHRIVHPDILEAERKENMDVEGIKN
;
A
#
# COMPACT_ATOMS: atom_id res chain seq x y z
N MET A 1 47.76 -15.66 23.80
CA MET A 1 48.05 -14.43 23.03
C MET A 1 48.92 -13.52 23.91
N LYS A 2 50.13 -13.17 23.47
CA LYS A 2 50.97 -12.18 24.17
C LYS A 2 50.40 -10.79 23.83
N VAL A 3 50.11 -9.99 24.85
CA VAL A 3 49.79 -8.56 24.68
C VAL A 3 51.06 -7.90 24.13
N SER A 4 51.02 -7.43 22.88
CA SER A 4 52.07 -6.55 22.37
C SER A 4 51.98 -5.23 23.13
N GLN A 5 53.07 -4.82 23.79
CA GLN A 5 53.15 -3.47 24.34
C GLN A 5 53.14 -2.50 23.17
N VAL A 6 52.09 -1.68 23.07
CA VAL A 6 52.05 -0.56 22.12
C VAL A 6 53.09 0.46 22.60
N LEU A 7 54.27 0.44 21.98
CA LEU A 7 55.31 1.45 22.19
C LEU A 7 54.83 2.76 21.53
N SER A 8 54.21 3.63 22.32
CA SER A 8 53.73 4.96 21.92
C SER A 8 54.85 5.97 21.62
N PHE A 9 56.09 5.50 21.45
CA PHE A 9 57.29 6.33 21.33
C PHE A 9 57.31 7.25 20.09
N GLN A 10 56.52 6.93 19.05
CA GLN A 10 56.41 7.74 17.83
C GLN A 10 55.05 8.46 17.66
N GLY A 11 54.15 8.36 18.64
CA GLY A 11 52.84 9.00 18.56
C GLY A 11 52.94 10.50 18.86
N SER A 12 52.43 11.35 17.95
CA SER A 12 52.24 12.77 18.26
C SER A 12 51.19 12.93 19.36
N VAL A 13 51.28 13.99 20.18
CA VAL A 13 50.32 14.27 21.26
C VAL A 13 48.87 14.36 20.74
N SER A 14 48.68 14.76 19.48
CA SER A 14 47.36 14.80 18.83
C SER A 14 46.72 13.42 18.62
N SER A 15 47.53 12.36 18.45
CA SER A 15 47.02 10.98 18.30
C SER A 15 46.42 10.41 19.59
N ALA A 16 46.81 10.95 20.75
CA ALA A 16 46.25 10.59 22.05
C ALA A 16 44.93 11.33 22.36
N LEU A 17 44.58 12.36 21.57
CA LEU A 17 43.31 13.06 21.72
C LEU A 17 42.18 12.18 21.19
N ARG A 18 41.03 12.20 21.89
CA ARG A 18 39.81 11.51 21.42
C ARG A 18 39.44 11.92 19.98
N ARG A 19 39.63 13.20 19.67
CA ARG A 19 39.39 13.79 18.35
C ARG A 19 40.68 14.47 17.93
N PRO A 20 41.47 13.87 17.01
CA PRO A 20 42.79 14.40 16.65
C PRO A 20 42.78 15.82 16.08
N TRP A 21 41.67 16.26 15.48
CA TRP A 21 41.50 17.61 14.93
C TRP A 21 41.13 18.67 15.98
N GLN A 22 40.80 18.26 17.20
CA GLN A 22 40.34 19.15 18.25
C GLN A 22 41.40 19.25 19.34
N THR A 23 42.35 20.16 19.12
CA THR A 23 43.58 20.26 19.92
C THR A 23 43.46 21.14 21.17
N PHE A 24 42.36 21.87 21.32
CA PHE A 24 42.08 22.74 22.47
C PHE A 24 40.73 22.43 23.12
N ARG A 25 40.52 22.91 24.35
CA ARG A 25 39.24 22.78 25.06
C ARG A 25 38.25 23.79 24.51
N ASP A 26 37.24 23.30 23.80
CA ASP A 26 36.19 24.08 23.14
C ASP A 26 34.80 23.89 23.78
N GLY A 27 34.72 23.15 24.88
CA GLY A 27 33.45 22.81 25.56
C GLY A 27 32.66 21.67 24.90
N THR A 28 33.16 21.05 23.83
CA THR A 28 32.51 19.89 23.21
C THR A 28 32.44 18.71 24.17
N LEU A 29 31.34 17.98 24.06
CA LEU A 29 31.08 16.84 24.92
C LEU A 29 31.92 15.63 24.50
N TYR A 30 32.02 14.67 25.42
CA TYR A 30 32.50 13.32 25.12
C TYR A 30 31.68 12.78 23.92
N TYR A 31 30.35 12.70 24.02
CA TYR A 31 29.48 12.37 22.89
C TYR A 31 28.25 13.29 22.85
N GLY A 32 27.61 13.38 21.68
CA GLY A 32 26.44 14.23 21.47
C GLY A 32 26.77 15.73 21.45
N GLN A 33 25.72 16.54 21.39
CA GLN A 33 25.81 18.01 21.35
C GLN A 33 25.43 18.64 22.69
N LEU A 34 24.36 18.14 23.32
CA LEU A 34 23.83 18.63 24.60
C LEU A 34 23.63 17.45 25.56
N LYS A 35 23.86 17.67 26.86
CA LYS A 35 23.59 16.67 27.92
C LYS A 35 22.14 16.68 28.39
N SER A 36 21.45 17.82 28.25
CA SER A 36 20.09 18.05 28.72
C SER A 36 19.09 18.09 27.57
N GLY A 37 17.82 17.87 27.91
CA GLY A 37 16.70 17.88 26.98
C GLY A 37 15.41 17.50 27.71
N SER A 38 14.28 17.50 26.98
CA SER A 38 13.02 17.00 27.54
C SER A 38 13.12 15.52 27.88
N LYS A 39 12.58 15.13 29.04
CA LYS A 39 12.57 13.73 29.51
C LYS A 39 11.21 13.06 29.34
N ARG A 40 10.17 13.83 29.00
CA ARG A 40 8.77 13.37 28.95
C ARG A 40 8.41 12.87 27.55
N HIS A 41 9.13 11.86 27.08
CA HIS A 41 8.85 11.18 25.80
C HIS A 41 8.22 9.82 26.05
N ALA A 42 7.45 9.32 25.10
CA ALA A 42 6.85 7.99 25.19
C ALA A 42 7.97 6.92 25.27
N LEU A 43 7.90 6.04 26.28
CA LEU A 43 8.90 5.00 26.48
C LEU A 43 8.93 4.04 25.30
N THR A 44 10.11 3.53 24.92
CA THR A 44 10.29 2.49 23.91
C THR A 44 10.60 1.15 24.58
N GLY A 45 10.58 0.05 23.82
CA GLY A 45 10.97 -1.27 24.35
C GLY A 45 12.46 -1.39 24.73
N LYS A 46 13.28 -0.36 24.47
CA LYS A 46 14.70 -0.31 24.86
C LYS A 46 14.95 0.43 26.18
N GLN A 47 13.92 1.04 26.74
CA GLN A 47 13.97 1.78 27.99
C GLN A 47 13.30 0.98 29.12
N GLY A 48 13.45 1.43 30.36
CA GLY A 48 12.85 0.79 31.53
C GLY A 48 13.69 -0.34 32.13
N ASN A 49 13.12 -1.02 33.13
CA ASN A 49 13.76 -2.15 33.81
C ASN A 49 13.46 -3.48 33.08
N LYS A 50 14.08 -4.58 33.51
CA LYS A 50 13.91 -5.93 32.96
C LYS A 50 12.45 -6.43 32.91
N HIS A 51 11.58 -5.92 33.77
CA HIS A 51 10.15 -6.27 33.81
C HIS A 51 9.27 -5.38 32.92
N TYR A 52 9.84 -4.33 32.31
CA TYR A 52 9.09 -3.45 31.42
C TYR A 52 8.98 -4.11 30.04
N TYR A 53 7.79 -4.61 29.71
CA TYR A 53 7.45 -5.10 28.39
C TYR A 53 6.41 -4.19 27.73
N LYS A 54 6.79 -3.54 26.63
CA LYS A 54 5.89 -2.64 25.88
C LYS A 54 5.12 -3.34 24.74
N GLY A 55 5.74 -4.32 24.08
CA GLY A 55 5.24 -4.95 22.86
C GLY A 55 5.32 -4.06 21.61
N THR A 56 5.09 -4.66 20.44
CA THR A 56 5.18 -4.01 19.11
C THR A 56 4.01 -4.35 18.17
N ARG A 57 2.91 -4.88 18.71
CA ARG A 57 1.74 -5.37 17.94
C ARG A 57 2.06 -6.51 16.96
N SER A 58 3.17 -7.21 17.17
CA SER A 58 3.55 -8.37 16.36
C SER A 58 2.91 -9.67 16.85
N THR A 59 2.56 -9.75 18.14
CA THR A 59 2.06 -10.96 18.81
C THR A 59 0.62 -10.78 19.29
N GLY A 60 -0.04 -11.90 19.62
CA GLY A 60 -1.49 -11.99 19.87
C GLY A 60 -2.16 -13.21 19.23
N ILE A 61 -1.34 -14.17 18.78
CA ILE A 61 -1.74 -15.32 17.97
C ILE A 61 -2.09 -16.53 18.83
N GLY A 62 -1.41 -16.67 19.96
CA GLY A 62 -1.53 -17.79 20.88
C GLY A 62 -1.90 -17.38 22.30
N SER A 63 -1.64 -18.28 23.24
CA SER A 63 -1.89 -18.09 24.67
C SER A 63 -0.67 -18.49 25.50
N TRP A 64 -0.57 -17.92 26.70
CA TRP A 64 0.43 -18.33 27.69
C TRP A 64 -0.15 -19.41 28.59
N ASP A 65 0.65 -20.40 28.97
CA ASP A 65 0.29 -21.32 30.05
C ASP A 65 0.71 -20.79 31.43
N SER A 66 0.25 -21.46 32.48
CA SER A 66 0.59 -21.12 33.87
C SER A 66 2.08 -21.28 34.21
N ARG A 67 2.85 -21.95 33.34
CA ARG A 67 4.30 -22.16 33.47
C ARG A 67 5.12 -21.15 32.66
N GLY A 68 4.48 -20.18 32.02
CA GLY A 68 5.15 -19.15 31.23
C GLY A 68 5.63 -19.62 29.86
N ARG A 69 5.06 -20.70 29.30
CA ARG A 69 5.31 -21.12 27.91
C ARG A 69 4.24 -20.53 27.00
N TYR A 70 4.60 -20.26 25.76
CA TYR A 70 3.69 -19.71 24.75
C TYR A 70 3.23 -20.81 23.78
N HIS A 71 1.91 -20.97 23.64
CA HIS A 71 1.26 -21.94 22.76
C HIS A 71 0.61 -21.22 21.59
N ILE A 72 1.05 -21.48 20.36
CA ILE A 72 0.55 -20.83 19.14
C ILE A 72 -0.80 -21.45 18.74
N ASN A 73 -1.82 -20.63 18.49
CA ASN A 73 -3.02 -21.07 17.76
C ASN A 73 -2.80 -20.79 16.27
N TRP A 74 -2.66 -21.85 15.47
CA TRP A 74 -2.42 -21.76 14.03
C TRP A 74 -3.59 -21.16 13.24
N GLU A 75 -4.82 -21.26 13.74
CA GLU A 75 -5.99 -20.63 13.12
C GLU A 75 -5.92 -19.09 13.12
N LYS A 76 -5.14 -18.52 14.05
CA LYS A 76 -4.94 -17.07 14.18
C LYS A 76 -3.68 -16.58 13.47
N VAL A 77 -2.84 -17.49 12.95
CA VAL A 77 -1.62 -17.13 12.24
C VAL A 77 -1.99 -16.52 10.89
N ARG A 78 -1.57 -15.28 10.65
CA ARG A 78 -1.82 -14.58 9.37
C ARG A 78 -0.96 -15.20 8.27
N THR A 79 -1.58 -15.54 7.15
CA THR A 79 -0.92 -16.02 5.93
C THR A 79 -1.15 -15.03 4.77
N TYR A 80 -0.18 -14.90 3.87
CA TYR A 80 -0.32 -14.16 2.62
C TYR A 80 -0.51 -15.16 1.48
N VAL A 81 -1.75 -15.31 1.00
CA VAL A 81 -2.09 -16.27 -0.06
C VAL A 81 -1.67 -15.67 -1.41
N VAL A 82 -0.81 -16.39 -2.14
CA VAL A 82 -0.35 -16.00 -3.47
C VAL A 82 -1.28 -16.67 -4.50
N PRO A 83 -1.86 -15.91 -5.46
CA PRO A 83 -2.71 -16.50 -6.48
C PRO A 83 -1.91 -17.43 -7.41
N GLU A 84 -2.54 -18.51 -7.84
CA GLU A 84 -1.94 -19.45 -8.80
C GLU A 84 -1.67 -18.75 -10.13
N GLY A 85 -0.54 -19.08 -10.76
CA GLY A 85 -0.19 -18.52 -12.07
C GLY A 85 0.31 -17.07 -12.07
N LEU A 86 0.53 -16.43 -10.91
CA LEU A 86 1.01 -15.04 -10.83
C LEU A 86 2.27 -14.78 -11.69
N ASN A 87 3.19 -15.75 -11.70
CA ASN A 87 4.45 -15.67 -12.45
C ASN A 87 4.26 -15.72 -13.98
N ASN A 88 3.11 -16.19 -14.45
CA ASN A 88 2.79 -16.32 -15.87
C ASN A 88 1.95 -15.15 -16.39
N THR A 89 1.55 -14.22 -15.52
CA THR A 89 0.70 -13.09 -15.94
C THR A 89 1.51 -12.03 -16.68
N GLU A 90 0.92 -11.48 -17.73
CA GLU A 90 1.51 -10.37 -18.49
C GLU A 90 1.35 -9.02 -17.76
N LEU A 91 0.42 -8.95 -16.80
CA LEU A 91 0.12 -7.77 -16.02
C LEU A 91 1.36 -7.25 -15.26
N LYS A 92 1.61 -5.95 -15.35
CA LYS A 92 2.72 -5.26 -14.67
C LYS A 92 2.20 -4.21 -13.69
N ALA A 93 3.05 -3.79 -12.76
CA ALA A 93 2.71 -2.79 -11.76
C ALA A 93 2.39 -1.41 -12.35
N LEU A 94 2.88 -1.12 -13.56
CA LEU A 94 2.73 0.16 -14.24
C LEU A 94 2.23 -0.05 -15.67
N VAL A 95 1.50 0.95 -16.17
CA VAL A 95 1.07 1.07 -17.56
C VAL A 95 2.01 2.00 -18.31
N SER A 96 2.12 1.84 -19.64
CA SER A 96 2.91 2.75 -20.48
C SER A 96 2.34 4.18 -20.42
N PRO A 97 3.19 5.23 -20.31
CA PRO A 97 2.72 6.62 -20.39
C PRO A 97 2.08 6.99 -21.73
N LYS A 98 2.31 6.20 -22.77
CA LYS A 98 1.70 6.38 -24.10
C LYS A 98 0.28 5.82 -24.18
N SER A 99 -0.13 5.01 -23.21
CA SER A 99 -1.48 4.44 -23.19
C SER A 99 -2.50 5.55 -22.92
N PRO A 100 -3.61 5.57 -23.67
CA PRO A 100 -4.66 6.56 -23.51
C PRO A 100 -5.37 6.38 -22.16
N LYS A 101 -5.90 7.48 -21.61
CA LYS A 101 -6.69 7.43 -20.38
C LYS A 101 -8.13 7.05 -20.72
N PHE A 102 -8.55 5.90 -20.23
CA PHE A 102 -9.92 5.42 -20.35
C PHE A 102 -10.83 5.98 -19.25
N ILE A 103 -12.05 6.40 -19.61
CA ILE A 103 -13.07 6.93 -18.67
C ILE A 103 -14.37 6.16 -18.86
N GLN A 104 -14.94 5.64 -17.75
CA GLN A 104 -16.27 5.05 -17.74
C GLN A 104 -17.30 6.04 -17.20
N GLN A 105 -18.41 6.22 -17.91
CA GLN A 105 -19.53 7.08 -17.50
C GLN A 105 -20.78 6.23 -17.30
N VAL A 106 -21.42 6.37 -16.14
CA VAL A 106 -22.64 5.63 -15.81
C VAL A 106 -23.81 6.62 -15.74
N VAL A 107 -24.83 6.44 -16.57
CA VAL A 107 -25.96 7.36 -16.75
C VAL A 107 -27.26 6.65 -16.43
N GLY A 108 -28.13 7.31 -15.64
CA GLY A 108 -29.46 6.79 -15.31
C GLY A 108 -29.51 5.86 -14.09
N TYR A 109 -28.36 5.55 -13.49
CA TYR A 109 -28.29 4.73 -12.28
C TYR A 109 -28.10 5.59 -11.03
N ARG A 110 -28.90 5.33 -9.99
CA ARG A 110 -28.92 6.17 -8.78
C ARG A 110 -27.58 6.25 -8.05
N ASP A 111 -26.86 5.12 -7.95
CA ASP A 111 -25.56 5.00 -7.25
C ASP A 111 -24.41 4.64 -8.21
N HIS A 112 -24.55 5.01 -9.48
CA HIS A 112 -23.55 4.78 -10.54
C HIS A 112 -23.05 3.31 -10.52
N PHE A 113 -21.74 3.07 -10.33
CA PHE A 113 -21.12 1.75 -10.32
C PHE A 113 -21.55 0.82 -9.17
N LYS A 114 -22.08 1.37 -8.07
CA LYS A 114 -22.54 0.58 -6.93
C LYS A 114 -24.04 0.27 -6.99
N SER A 115 -24.72 0.74 -8.03
CA SER A 115 -26.15 0.52 -8.16
C SER A 115 -26.48 -0.97 -8.31
N PRO A 116 -27.47 -1.49 -7.56
CA PRO A 116 -27.88 -2.88 -7.68
C PRO A 116 -28.56 -3.17 -9.02
N GLU A 117 -29.23 -2.18 -9.60
CA GLU A 117 -29.85 -2.24 -10.93
C GLU A 117 -28.80 -2.49 -12.01
N LEU A 118 -27.68 -1.75 -12.01
CA LEU A 118 -26.60 -1.98 -12.97
C LEU A 118 -26.02 -3.38 -12.84
N ALA A 119 -25.81 -3.87 -11.62
CA ALA A 119 -25.33 -5.23 -11.39
C ALA A 119 -26.32 -6.27 -11.93
N PHE A 120 -27.62 -6.05 -11.77
CA PHE A 120 -28.67 -6.92 -12.30
C PHE A 120 -28.73 -6.90 -13.83
N HIS A 121 -28.66 -5.72 -14.46
CA HIS A 121 -28.61 -5.59 -15.91
C HIS A 121 -27.36 -6.24 -16.50
N ASN A 122 -26.19 -6.02 -15.91
CA ASN A 122 -24.96 -6.71 -16.29
C ASN A 122 -25.10 -8.23 -16.23
N ALA A 123 -25.77 -8.76 -15.19
CA ALA A 123 -26.02 -10.19 -15.09
C ALA A 123 -26.99 -10.70 -16.17
N LYS A 124 -28.04 -9.92 -16.48
CA LYS A 124 -28.97 -10.23 -17.57
C LYS A 124 -28.27 -10.23 -18.93
N ASP A 125 -27.49 -9.19 -19.21
CA ASP A 125 -26.73 -9.05 -20.45
C ASP A 125 -25.68 -10.15 -20.61
N PHE A 126 -25.02 -10.55 -19.52
CA PHE A 126 -24.12 -11.71 -19.52
C PHE A 126 -24.84 -13.02 -19.85
N ILE A 127 -26.09 -13.21 -19.39
CA ILE A 127 -26.89 -14.40 -19.73
C ILE A 127 -27.29 -14.39 -21.20
N GLU A 128 -27.66 -13.22 -21.74
CA GLU A 128 -28.15 -13.07 -23.12
C GLU A 128 -27.00 -13.10 -24.15
N TYR A 129 -25.89 -12.43 -23.88
CA TYR A 129 -24.80 -12.19 -24.84
C TYR A 129 -23.48 -12.89 -24.46
N GLY A 130 -23.36 -13.45 -23.25
CA GLY A 130 -22.19 -14.19 -22.80
C GLY A 130 -21.05 -13.31 -22.26
N ALA A 131 -19.83 -13.85 -22.20
CA ALA A 131 -18.69 -13.20 -21.55
C ALA A 131 -18.24 -11.88 -22.17
N ASN A 132 -18.50 -11.67 -23.46
CA ASN A 132 -18.07 -10.49 -24.20
C ASN A 132 -19.18 -9.44 -24.35
N TYR A 133 -20.22 -9.47 -23.50
CA TYR A 133 -21.39 -8.58 -23.61
C TYR A 133 -21.05 -7.08 -23.50
N SER A 134 -19.96 -6.75 -22.80
CA SER A 134 -19.51 -5.37 -22.59
C SER A 134 -18.26 -5.03 -23.40
N ASP A 135 -17.92 -5.83 -24.41
CA ASP A 135 -16.74 -5.58 -25.21
C ASP A 135 -17.01 -4.42 -26.18
N VAL A 136 -16.17 -3.38 -26.09
CA VAL A 136 -16.36 -2.12 -26.79
C VAL A 136 -15.04 -1.66 -27.36
N ASP A 137 -15.06 -1.25 -28.63
CA ASP A 137 -13.89 -0.69 -29.30
C ASP A 137 -13.62 0.76 -28.81
N LEU A 138 -12.74 0.85 -27.81
CA LEU A 138 -12.39 2.12 -27.18
C LEU A 138 -11.74 3.14 -28.12
N GLU A 139 -11.11 2.69 -29.21
CA GLU A 139 -10.50 3.60 -30.17
C GLU A 139 -11.57 4.33 -30.99
N GLN A 140 -12.66 3.63 -31.32
CA GLN A 140 -13.81 4.21 -32.03
C GLN A 140 -14.60 5.16 -31.12
N GLU A 141 -14.76 4.83 -29.84
CA GLU A 141 -15.51 5.64 -28.88
C GLU A 141 -14.72 6.80 -28.26
N GLY A 142 -13.45 6.98 -28.64
CA GLY A 142 -12.61 8.06 -28.09
C GLY A 142 -12.26 7.86 -26.62
N TYR A 143 -12.12 6.60 -26.18
CA TYR A 143 -11.76 6.20 -24.82
C TYR A 143 -12.77 6.58 -23.73
N ILE A 144 -14.03 6.77 -24.10
CA ILE A 144 -15.14 7.01 -23.18
C ILE A 144 -16.15 5.87 -23.32
N HIS A 145 -16.25 4.99 -22.32
CA HIS A 145 -17.26 3.94 -22.31
C HIS A 145 -18.49 4.40 -21.53
N ARG A 146 -19.62 4.53 -22.23
CA ARG A 146 -20.87 5.05 -21.67
C ARG A 146 -21.82 3.89 -21.35
N ILE A 147 -22.03 3.65 -20.06
CA ILE A 147 -23.00 2.68 -19.53
C ILE A 147 -24.30 3.43 -19.22
N VAL A 148 -25.38 3.11 -19.92
CA VAL A 148 -26.67 3.82 -19.80
C VAL A 148 -27.75 2.87 -19.33
N HIS A 149 -28.67 3.37 -18.50
CA HIS A 149 -29.85 2.63 -18.08
C HIS A 149 -30.73 2.25 -19.30
N PRO A 150 -31.26 1.01 -19.38
CA PRO A 150 -32.08 0.55 -20.50
C PRO A 150 -33.24 1.49 -20.85
N ASP A 151 -34.00 1.96 -19.87
CA ASP A 151 -35.13 2.88 -20.08
C ASP A 151 -34.72 4.19 -20.80
N ILE A 152 -33.53 4.70 -20.50
CA ILE A 152 -33.01 5.91 -21.16
C ILE A 152 -32.57 5.57 -22.60
N LEU A 153 -31.94 4.41 -22.81
CA LEU A 153 -31.58 3.94 -24.15
C LEU A 153 -32.82 3.72 -25.02
N GLU A 154 -33.89 3.16 -24.47
CA GLU A 154 -35.17 2.98 -25.17
C GLU A 154 -35.81 4.31 -25.54
N ALA A 155 -35.75 5.31 -24.65
CA ALA A 155 -36.23 6.66 -24.93
C ALA A 155 -35.40 7.37 -26.02
N GLU A 156 -34.06 7.34 -25.95
CA GLU A 156 -33.16 7.91 -26.96
C GLU A 156 -33.37 7.26 -28.35
N ARG A 157 -33.56 5.93 -28.40
CA ARG A 157 -33.85 5.21 -29.66
C ARG A 157 -35.18 5.64 -30.28
N LYS A 158 -36.21 5.84 -29.46
CA LYS A 158 -37.53 6.30 -29.94
C LYS A 158 -37.46 7.71 -30.54
N GLU A 159 -36.79 8.63 -29.86
CA GLU A 159 -36.63 10.01 -30.34
C GLU A 159 -35.88 10.07 -31.69
N ASN A 160 -34.82 9.28 -31.85
CA ASN A 160 -34.08 9.22 -33.12
C ASN A 160 -34.92 8.71 -34.29
N MET A 161 -35.77 7.70 -34.09
CA MET A 161 -36.68 7.20 -35.13
C MET A 161 -37.73 8.24 -35.53
N ASP A 162 -38.26 8.99 -34.57
CA ASP A 162 -39.24 10.05 -34.83
C ASP A 162 -38.63 11.19 -35.67
N VAL A 163 -37.36 11.54 -35.44
CA VAL A 163 -36.64 12.57 -36.21
C VAL A 163 -36.35 12.12 -37.65
N GLU A 164 -36.02 10.84 -37.86
CA GLU A 164 -35.81 10.30 -39.21
C GLU A 164 -37.12 10.19 -40.00
N GLY A 165 -38.24 9.89 -39.33
CA GLY A 165 -39.57 9.85 -39.96
C GLY A 165 -40.10 11.21 -40.43
N ILE A 166 -39.58 12.32 -39.89
CA ILE A 166 -39.96 13.69 -40.28
C ILE A 166 -39.14 14.20 -41.48
N LYS A 167 -38.01 13.54 -41.82
CA LYS A 167 -37.11 13.96 -42.92
C LYS A 167 -37.43 13.29 -44.27
N ASN A 168 -38.45 12.44 -44.35
CA ASN A 168 -38.99 11.86 -45.58
C ASN A 168 -40.39 12.41 -45.88
#